data_AF-A0A918JA86-F1
#
_entry.id   AF-A0A918JA86-F1
#
_cell.length_a   1.000
_cell.length_b   1.000
_cell.length_c   1.000
_cell.angle_alpha   90.00
_cell.angle_beta   90.00
_cell.angle_gamma   90.00
#
_symmetry.space_group_name_H-M   'P 1'
#
loop_
_entity.id
_entity.type
_entity.pdbx_description
1 polymer ?
#
loop_
_entity_poly.entity_id
_entity_poly.type
_entity_poly.pdbx_seq_one_letter_code
_entity_poly.pdbx_strand_id
1 'polypeptide(L)'
;MNLNWSGEEYEMFLASPREHQLVRDAIVEAGYVVGGLPDADWVARLGRTKVEVEDFLKGWGEFFPSRNLSVADLELIRSCFAETLEFFSDEEYQMRMNWTKGESSVAFTGLLDDRRKITIERQWG
;
A
#
# COMPACT_ATOMS: atom_id res chain seq x y z
N MET A 1 -15.15 2.57 0.84
CA MET A 1 -14.56 3.23 2.01
C MET A 1 -14.02 2.14 2.89
N ASN A 2 -12.70 2.10 3.04
CA ASN A 2 -12.01 0.86 3.42
C ASN A 2 -11.09 1.01 4.63
N LEU A 3 -10.89 2.20 5.22
CA LEU A 3 -10.19 2.35 6.50
C LEU A 3 -11.12 2.76 7.65
N ASN A 4 -10.94 2.10 8.81
CA ASN A 4 -11.59 2.46 10.07
C ASN A 4 -10.58 2.46 11.22
N TRP A 5 -10.52 3.52 12.01
CA TRP A 5 -9.60 3.62 13.16
C TRP A 5 -10.16 2.89 14.39
N SER A 6 -9.41 1.94 14.95
CA SER A 6 -9.82 1.14 16.11
C SER A 6 -9.16 1.55 17.44
N GLY A 7 -8.26 2.55 17.45
CA GLY A 7 -7.66 3.11 18.66
C GLY A 7 -6.13 3.12 18.63
N GLU A 8 -5.54 2.02 18.21
CA GLU A 8 -4.08 1.85 18.05
C GLU A 8 -3.69 1.50 16.60
N GLU A 9 -4.65 0.97 15.83
CA GLU A 9 -4.46 0.51 14.46
C GLU A 9 -5.64 0.96 13.58
N TYR A 10 -5.42 0.93 12.28
CA TYR A 10 -6.46 1.00 11.26
C TYR A 10 -6.90 -0.40 10.87
N GLU A 11 -8.19 -0.65 10.86
CA GLU A 11 -8.78 -1.80 10.17
C GLU A 11 -8.97 -1.42 8.69
N MET A 12 -8.27 -2.11 7.79
CA MET A 12 -8.40 -1.97 6.35
C MET A 12 -9.22 -3.11 5.76
N PHE A 13 -10.29 -2.77 5.06
CA PHE A 13 -11.15 -3.70 4.34
C PHE A 13 -10.72 -3.85 2.89
N LEU A 14 -10.58 -5.09 2.44
CA LEU A 14 -10.25 -5.46 1.07
C LEU A 14 -11.49 -6.07 0.42
N ALA A 15 -12.06 -5.39 -0.57
CA ALA A 15 -13.31 -5.80 -1.21
C ALA A 15 -13.14 -7.09 -2.04
N SER A 16 -11.91 -7.43 -2.44
CA SER A 16 -11.64 -8.62 -3.23
C SER A 16 -10.19 -9.12 -3.10
N PRO A 17 -9.91 -10.37 -3.48
CA PRO A 17 -8.55 -10.87 -3.64
C PRO A 17 -7.69 -10.04 -4.60
N ARG A 18 -8.32 -9.34 -5.55
CA ARG A 18 -7.60 -8.49 -6.51
C ARG A 18 -7.01 -7.23 -5.87
N GLU A 19 -7.72 -6.64 -4.91
CA GLU A 19 -7.20 -5.49 -4.14
C GLU A 19 -6.09 -5.92 -3.18
N HIS A 20 -6.23 -7.10 -2.57
CA HIS A 20 -5.15 -7.70 -1.78
C HIS A 20 -3.88 -7.88 -2.62
N GLN A 21 -4.03 -8.45 -3.82
CA GLN A 21 -2.93 -8.66 -4.74
C GLN A 21 -2.28 -7.34 -5.18
N LEU A 22 -3.07 -6.29 -5.40
CA LEU A 22 -2.55 -4.95 -5.71
C LEU A 22 -1.60 -4.43 -4.62
N VAL A 23 -2.00 -4.51 -3.35
CA VAL A 23 -1.16 -4.07 -2.22
C VAL A 23 0.10 -4.93 -2.12
N ARG A 24 -0.08 -6.26 -2.18
CA ARG A 24 1.03 -7.21 -2.09
C ARG A 24 2.06 -6.98 -3.19
N ASP A 25 1.61 -6.88 -4.44
CA ASP A 25 2.50 -6.71 -5.59
C ASP A 25 3.17 -5.34 -5.58
N ALA A 26 2.51 -4.30 -5.06
CA ALA A 26 3.14 -3.00 -4.89
C ALA A 26 4.35 -3.08 -3.95
N ILE A 27 4.24 -3.84 -2.85
CA ILE A 27 5.33 -4.06 -1.89
C ILE A 27 6.46 -4.86 -2.52
N VAL A 28 6.13 -5.96 -3.21
CA VAL A 28 7.11 -6.82 -3.90
C VAL A 28 7.89 -6.03 -4.94
N GLU A 29 7.17 -5.35 -5.82
CA GLU A 29 7.78 -4.62 -6.94
C GLU A 29 8.55 -3.40 -6.47
N ALA A 30 8.06 -2.66 -5.45
CA ALA A 30 8.84 -1.59 -4.84
C ALA A 30 10.15 -2.12 -4.23
N GLY A 31 10.12 -3.29 -3.58
CA GLY A 31 11.31 -3.96 -3.08
C GLY A 31 12.34 -4.26 -4.18
N TYR A 32 11.89 -4.60 -5.39
CA TYR A 32 12.79 -4.73 -6.55
C TYR A 32 13.32 -3.39 -7.05
N VAL A 33 12.46 -2.36 -7.14
CA VAL A 33 12.83 -1.00 -7.58
C VAL A 33 13.93 -0.41 -6.71
N VAL A 34 13.80 -0.54 -5.38
CA VAL A 34 14.76 0.04 -4.42
C VAL A 34 15.83 -0.95 -3.95
N GLY A 35 15.75 -2.23 -4.33
CA GLY A 35 16.62 -3.30 -3.82
C GLY A 35 18.10 -3.17 -4.09
N GLY A 36 18.47 -2.46 -5.16
CA GLY A 36 19.87 -2.15 -5.49
C GLY A 36 20.48 -1.02 -4.65
N LEU A 37 19.69 -0.32 -3.84
CA LEU A 37 20.15 0.83 -3.08
C LEU A 37 20.87 0.42 -1.78
N PRO A 38 21.81 1.26 -1.29
CA PRO A 38 22.33 1.17 0.06
C PRO A 38 21.21 1.20 1.10
N ASP A 39 21.42 0.54 2.25
CA ASP A 39 20.37 0.39 3.26
C ASP A 39 19.85 1.74 3.81
N ALA A 40 20.71 2.76 3.91
CA ALA A 40 20.30 4.10 4.30
C ALA A 40 19.28 4.71 3.31
N ASP A 41 19.51 4.55 2.01
CA ASP A 41 18.62 5.05 0.96
C ASP A 41 17.35 4.22 0.86
N TRP A 42 17.44 2.90 1.06
CA TRP A 42 16.28 2.02 1.17
C TRP A 42 15.35 2.49 2.31
N VAL A 43 15.90 2.71 3.51
CA VAL A 43 15.11 3.16 4.67
C VAL A 43 14.57 4.57 4.42
N ALA A 44 15.33 5.44 3.76
CA ALA A 44 14.84 6.78 3.43
C ALA A 44 13.63 6.76 2.48
N ARG A 45 13.57 5.80 1.53
CA ARG A 45 12.46 5.68 0.57
C ARG A 45 11.25 4.94 1.12
N LEU A 46 11.47 3.83 1.82
CA LEU A 46 10.37 2.96 2.29
C LEU A 46 10.02 3.13 3.76
N GLY A 47 10.80 3.90 4.53
CA GLY A 47 10.61 4.12 5.97
C GLY A 47 10.92 2.90 6.84
N ARG A 48 11.40 1.80 6.26
CA ARG A 48 11.67 0.52 6.92
C ARG A 48 12.89 -0.16 6.34
N THR A 49 13.52 -1.03 7.11
CA THR A 49 14.62 -1.90 6.67
C THR A 49 14.10 -3.02 5.74
N LYS A 50 15.01 -3.64 4.99
CA LYS A 50 14.70 -4.79 4.11
C LYS A 50 14.01 -5.92 4.87
N VAL A 51 14.55 -6.26 6.04
CA VAL A 51 14.04 -7.32 6.91
C VAL A 51 12.61 -7.03 7.37
N GLU A 52 12.32 -5.80 7.80
CA GLU A 52 10.97 -5.41 8.24
C GLU A 52 9.94 -5.47 7.10
N VAL A 53 10.35 -5.11 5.86
CA VAL A 53 9.47 -5.22 4.69
C VAL A 53 9.22 -6.68 4.33
N GLU A 54 10.25 -7.54 4.37
CA GLU A 54 10.10 -8.98 4.15
C GLU A 54 9.19 -9.63 5.19
N ASP A 55 9.34 -9.27 6.47
CA ASP A 55 8.49 -9.76 7.55
C ASP A 55 7.05 -9.27 7.41
N PHE A 56 6.85 -8.01 7.03
CA PHE A 56 5.54 -7.49 6.70
C PHE A 56 4.90 -8.30 5.56
N LEU A 57 5.63 -8.55 4.48
CA LEU A 57 5.15 -9.26 3.31
C LEU A 57 4.75 -10.73 3.60
N LYS A 58 5.40 -11.40 4.57
CA LYS A 58 4.98 -12.76 4.99
C LYS A 58 3.53 -12.78 5.48
N GLY A 59 3.08 -11.70 6.15
CA GLY A 59 1.69 -11.54 6.57
C GLY A 59 0.70 -11.34 5.41
N TRP A 60 1.19 -11.10 4.19
CA TRP A 60 0.41 -10.86 2.97
C TRP A 60 0.39 -12.06 2.01
N GLY A 61 0.77 -13.26 2.48
CA GLY A 61 0.71 -14.48 1.65
C GLY A 61 -0.70 -14.99 1.37
N GLU A 62 -1.65 -14.76 2.28
CA GLU A 62 -3.04 -15.20 2.16
C GLU A 62 -4.00 -14.02 2.10
N PHE A 63 -5.11 -14.19 1.36
CA PHE A 63 -6.16 -13.18 1.30
C PHE A 63 -6.97 -13.18 2.61
N PHE A 64 -7.03 -12.00 3.25
CA PHE A 64 -7.96 -11.73 4.34
C PHE A 64 -8.81 -10.51 3.97
N PRO A 65 -10.15 -10.55 4.16
CA PRO A 65 -11.05 -9.47 3.78
C PRO A 65 -10.93 -8.23 4.68
N SER A 66 -10.37 -8.37 5.88
CA SER A 66 -9.96 -7.24 6.72
C SER A 66 -8.61 -7.51 7.37
N ARG A 67 -7.84 -6.45 7.60
CA ARG A 67 -6.51 -6.49 8.21
C ARG A 67 -6.34 -5.29 9.14
N ASN A 68 -5.79 -5.52 10.32
CA ASN A 68 -5.35 -4.43 11.18
C ASN A 68 -3.94 -4.01 10.77
N LEU A 69 -3.74 -2.71 10.62
CA LEU A 69 -2.52 -2.09 10.14
C LEU A 69 -2.18 -0.90 11.03
N SER A 70 -0.93 -0.82 11.48
CA SER A 70 -0.42 0.38 12.14
C SER A 70 -0.30 1.54 11.14
N VAL A 71 -0.13 2.76 11.65
CA VAL A 71 0.15 3.94 10.80
C VAL A 71 1.37 3.69 9.91
N ALA A 72 2.43 3.11 10.47
CA ALA A 72 3.65 2.82 9.72
C ALA A 72 3.42 1.77 8.61
N ASP A 73 2.47 0.84 8.78
CA ASP A 73 2.14 -0.14 7.74
C ASP A 73 1.44 0.52 6.56
N LEU A 74 0.52 1.45 6.85
CA LEU A 74 -0.15 2.24 5.81
C LEU A 74 0.83 3.15 5.06
N GLU A 75 1.79 3.74 5.77
CA GLU A 75 2.84 4.55 5.15
C GLU A 75 3.75 3.71 4.24
N LEU A 76 4.15 2.51 4.68
CA LEU A 76 4.88 1.56 3.84
C LEU A 76 4.09 1.23 2.57
N ILE A 77 2.82 0.83 2.71
CA ILE A 77 1.95 0.49 1.57
C ILE A 77 1.86 1.67 0.59
N ARG A 78 1.69 2.90 1.10
CA ARG A 78 1.66 4.13 0.30
C ARG A 78 2.97 4.38 -0.43
N SER A 79 4.11 4.29 0.26
CA SER A 79 5.42 4.48 -0.35
C SER A 79 5.68 3.44 -1.44
N CYS A 80 5.44 2.16 -1.17
CA CYS A 80 5.60 1.09 -2.15
C CYS A 80 4.70 1.32 -3.40
N PHE A 81 3.47 1.74 -3.19
CA PHE A 81 2.58 2.04 -4.31
C PHE A 81 3.09 3.21 -5.16
N ALA A 82 3.54 4.31 -4.54
CA ALA A 82 4.12 5.44 -5.24
C ALA A 82 5.39 5.06 -6.02
N GLU A 83 6.28 4.29 -5.40
CA GLU A 83 7.51 3.79 -6.01
C GLU A 83 7.26 3.02 -7.31
N THR A 84 6.29 2.09 -7.29
CA THR A 84 5.95 1.30 -8.48
C THR A 84 5.29 2.14 -9.58
N LEU A 85 4.44 3.10 -9.20
CA LEU A 85 3.79 4.01 -10.16
C LEU A 85 4.78 4.94 -10.86
N GLU A 86 5.77 5.45 -10.13
CA GLU A 86 6.76 6.38 -10.67
C GLU A 86 7.78 5.65 -11.55
N PHE A 87 8.23 4.48 -11.13
CA PHE A 87 9.35 3.80 -11.78
C PHE A 87 8.99 3.14 -13.12
N PHE A 88 7.89 2.37 -13.17
CA PHE A 88 7.55 1.60 -14.37
C PHE A 88 6.90 2.48 -15.43
N SER A 89 7.09 2.15 -16.71
CA SER A 89 6.21 2.63 -17.78
C SER A 89 4.79 2.07 -17.62
N ASP A 90 3.81 2.62 -18.34
CA ASP A 90 2.42 2.11 -18.28
C ASP A 90 2.31 0.64 -18.72
N GLU A 91 3.06 0.26 -19.76
CA GLU A 91 3.08 -1.12 -20.26
C GLU A 91 3.71 -2.08 -19.25
N GLU A 92 4.86 -1.72 -18.67
CA GLU A 92 5.52 -2.53 -17.64
C GLU A 92 4.68 -2.65 -16.38
N TYR A 93 4.05 -1.55 -15.94
CA TYR A 93 3.17 -1.54 -14.80
C TYR A 93 1.99 -2.49 -15.03
N GLN A 94 1.35 -2.43 -16.21
CA GLN A 94 0.25 -3.32 -16.56
C GLN A 94 0.68 -4.79 -16.59
N MET A 95 1.85 -5.10 -17.14
CA MET A 95 2.38 -6.46 -17.19
C MET A 95 2.71 -7.02 -15.80
N ARG A 96 3.32 -6.22 -14.92
CA ARG A 96 3.78 -6.64 -13.60
C ARG A 96 2.66 -6.68 -12.57
N MET A 97 1.82 -5.64 -12.56
CA MET A 97 0.79 -5.46 -11.55
C MET A 97 -0.54 -6.08 -11.99
N ASN A 98 -0.78 -6.33 -13.28
CA ASN A 98 -2.09 -6.70 -13.83
C ASN A 98 -3.20 -5.65 -13.54
N TRP A 99 -2.77 -4.38 -13.55
CA TRP A 99 -3.59 -3.19 -13.41
C TRP A 99 -3.06 -2.12 -14.33
N THR A 100 -3.92 -1.31 -14.94
CA THR A 100 -3.45 -0.02 -15.46
C THR A 100 -3.12 0.92 -14.30
N LYS A 101 -2.21 1.89 -14.49
CA LYS A 101 -1.90 2.89 -13.46
C LYS A 101 -3.12 3.69 -13.01
N GLY A 102 -4.04 3.96 -13.93
CA GLY A 102 -5.30 4.66 -13.64
C GLY A 102 -6.22 3.86 -12.74
N GLU A 103 -6.49 2.59 -13.09
CA GLU A 103 -7.33 1.71 -12.27
C GLU A 103 -6.71 1.47 -10.89
N SER A 104 -5.40 1.26 -10.82
CA SER A 104 -4.72 1.02 -9.55
C SER A 104 -4.78 2.25 -8.65
N SER A 105 -4.59 3.45 -9.19
CA SER A 105 -4.67 4.70 -8.43
C SER A 105 -6.05 4.92 -7.82
N VAL A 106 -7.11 4.62 -8.58
CA VAL A 106 -8.50 4.72 -8.09
C VAL A 106 -8.75 3.69 -6.99
N ALA A 107 -8.38 2.42 -7.20
CA ALA A 107 -8.55 1.36 -6.22
C ALA A 107 -7.77 1.66 -4.93
N PHE A 108 -6.50 2.06 -5.06
CA PHE A 108 -5.63 2.38 -3.94
C PHE A 108 -6.11 3.59 -3.14
N THR A 109 -6.58 4.65 -3.80
CA THR A 109 -7.20 5.79 -3.13
C THR A 109 -8.42 5.37 -2.34
N GLY A 110 -9.27 4.48 -2.91
CA GLY A 110 -10.42 3.92 -2.21
C GLY A 110 -10.05 3.04 -1.01
N LEU A 111 -8.93 2.30 -1.10
CA LEU A 111 -8.37 1.50 0.00
C LEU A 111 -7.94 2.38 1.17
N LEU A 112 -7.26 3.49 0.90
CA LEU A 112 -6.71 4.38 1.92
C LEU A 112 -7.64 5.54 2.33
N ASP A 113 -8.89 5.51 1.89
CA ASP A 113 -9.88 6.55 2.21
C ASP A 113 -10.34 6.45 3.68
N ASP A 114 -9.90 7.39 4.52
CA ASP A 114 -10.23 7.48 5.95
C ASP A 114 -11.54 8.22 6.21
N ARG A 115 -12.52 7.50 6.80
CA ARG A 115 -13.83 8.03 7.18
C ARG A 115 -13.79 9.20 8.15
N ARG A 116 -12.85 9.24 9.11
CA ARG A 116 -12.83 10.29 10.14
C ARG A 116 -12.47 11.64 9.55
N LYS A 117 -11.53 11.70 8.61
CA LYS A 117 -11.18 12.95 7.92
C LYS A 117 -12.38 13.53 7.18
N ILE A 118 -13.09 12.71 6.40
CA ILE A 118 -14.28 13.15 5.65
C ILE A 118 -15.40 13.61 6.60
N THR A 119 -15.58 12.94 7.74
CA THR A 119 -16.67 13.28 8.68
C THR A 119 -16.35 14.56 9.47
N ILE A 120 -15.07 14.79 9.82
CA ILE A 120 -14.64 16.03 10.48
C ILE A 120 -14.66 17.20 9.50
N GLU A 121 -14.19 17.04 8.25
CA GLU A 121 -14.24 18.10 7.24
C GLU A 121 -15.67 18.48 6.84
N ARG A 122 -16.63 17.53 6.84
CA ARG A 122 -18.05 17.81 6.56
C ARG A 122 -18.84 18.44 7.71
N GLN A 123 -18.30 18.46 8.93
CA GLN A 123 -18.96 19.09 10.08
C GLN A 123 -18.59 20.57 10.28
N TRP A 124 -17.70 21.11 9.44
CA TRP A 124 -17.22 22.50 9.49
C TRP A 124 -17.42 23.24 8.15
N GLY A 125 -18.35 22.77 7.32
CA GLY A 125 -18.78 23.40 6.07
C GLY A 125 -20.22 23.90 6.15
#